data_AF-A0A948I498-F1
#
_entry.id   AF-A0A948I498-F1
#
_cell.length_a   1.000
_cell.length_b   1.000
_cell.length_c   1.000
_cell.angle_alpha   90.00
_cell.angle_beta   90.00
_cell.angle_gamma   90.00
#
_symmetry.space_group_name_H-M   'P 1'
#
loop_
_entity.id
_entity.type
_entity.pdbx_description
1 polymer ?
#
loop_
_entity_poly.entity_id
_entity_poly.type
_entity_poly.pdbx_seq_one_letter_code
_entity_poly.pdbx_strand_id
1 'polypeptide(L)'
;APFLAEQLSRRPGLLESVLTEPDVTARQSAEALQSDLAQALYQANDYQDTLDVVRRWNNDRRFLIGLNILSGRLDADAAGPLLSLVAEAAIHALLPQVEQDFARLHGAPPGPEGAPGGMAIVALGKLGGQELTIGSDLDLVFLYNAPIDAMSEGPRPLSAVQYYARLGQRLISALTVQTGEGDVYPVDMRLRPSGKTGPIASSLESFAKYYADSAWRWEFMALTRARMVAGPAHLTAAVTATIRTILTRPHDPAGLVFDVADMRARIAREKPGKILWDVKLGRGGLVDAEFIAQYLQLRHASENPDVLHQNTTEAFARLIAAGYLDPADGAALIEATRLWRRLQGLLRLAIGEAAFDEATATQDQKAALVQAGGAVDFETLKQNIEAIAARSQGLFETLVDRPAAAHKPDTQETTK
;
A
#
# COMPACT_ATOMS: atom_id res chain seq x y z
N ALA A 1 -16.30 11.38 -11.72
CA ALA A 1 -14.92 10.96 -11.42
C ALA A 1 -13.98 12.17 -11.46
N PRO A 2 -13.75 12.85 -10.31
CA PRO A 2 -12.96 14.09 -10.24
C PRO A 2 -11.54 13.97 -10.79
N PHE A 3 -10.81 12.89 -10.44
CA PHE A 3 -9.45 12.67 -10.93
C PHE A 3 -9.38 12.63 -12.46
N LEU A 4 -10.26 11.86 -13.11
CA LEU A 4 -10.28 11.77 -14.57
C LEU A 4 -10.63 13.10 -15.24
N ALA A 5 -11.59 13.84 -14.67
CA ALA A 5 -11.97 15.15 -15.17
C ALA A 5 -10.81 16.17 -15.06
N GLU A 6 -10.05 16.12 -13.96
CA GLU A 6 -8.87 16.96 -13.76
C GLU A 6 -7.73 16.58 -14.74
N GLN A 7 -7.46 15.30 -14.93
CA GLN A 7 -6.44 14.87 -15.90
C GLN A 7 -6.80 15.30 -17.33
N LEU A 8 -8.07 15.11 -17.71
CA LEU A 8 -8.55 15.50 -19.04
C LEU A 8 -8.53 17.01 -19.26
N SER A 9 -8.83 17.83 -18.23
CA SER A 9 -8.78 19.28 -18.35
C SER A 9 -7.35 19.81 -18.49
N ARG A 10 -6.37 19.15 -17.87
CA ARG A 10 -4.94 19.47 -18.02
C ARG A 10 -4.38 18.97 -19.35
N ARG A 11 -4.82 17.79 -19.82
CA ARG A 11 -4.27 17.10 -21.00
C ARG A 11 -5.38 16.58 -21.92
N PRO A 12 -5.99 17.45 -22.76
CA PRO A 12 -7.04 17.03 -23.69
C PRO A 12 -6.60 15.97 -24.71
N GLY A 13 -5.29 15.90 -25.03
CA GLY A 13 -4.71 14.88 -25.90
C GLY A 13 -4.86 13.44 -25.39
N LEU A 14 -5.21 13.25 -24.11
CA LEU A 14 -5.60 11.95 -23.56
C LEU A 14 -6.81 11.33 -24.27
N LEU A 15 -7.66 12.12 -24.94
CA LEU A 15 -8.77 11.56 -25.73
C LEU A 15 -8.27 10.76 -26.92
N GLU A 16 -7.14 11.14 -27.51
CA GLU A 16 -6.55 10.42 -28.63
C GLU A 16 -5.96 9.08 -28.18
N SER A 17 -5.33 9.03 -27.00
CA SER A 17 -4.84 7.76 -26.42
C SER A 17 -6.00 6.81 -26.10
N VAL A 18 -7.17 7.32 -25.66
CA VAL A 18 -8.37 6.48 -25.47
C VAL A 18 -8.87 5.84 -26.76
N LEU A 19 -8.73 6.53 -27.90
CA LEU A 19 -9.17 6.03 -29.21
C LEU A 19 -8.17 5.08 -29.87
N THR A 20 -6.91 5.14 -29.46
CA THR A 20 -5.79 4.47 -30.14
C THR A 20 -5.12 3.39 -29.30
N GLU A 21 -5.25 3.41 -27.97
CA GLU A 21 -4.62 2.41 -27.13
C GLU A 21 -5.31 1.05 -27.23
N PRO A 22 -4.54 -0.04 -27.42
CA PRO A 22 -5.05 -1.39 -27.27
C PRO A 22 -5.49 -1.64 -25.83
N ASP A 23 -6.29 -2.69 -25.65
CA ASP A 23 -6.89 -3.08 -24.39
C ASP A 23 -5.93 -3.00 -23.19
N VAL A 24 -6.14 -2.02 -22.30
CA VAL A 24 -5.39 -1.83 -21.04
C VAL A 24 -5.48 -3.07 -20.14
N THR A 25 -6.45 -3.97 -20.39
CA THR A 25 -6.59 -5.24 -19.69
C THR A 25 -5.65 -6.34 -20.20
N ALA A 26 -4.94 -6.13 -21.32
CA ALA A 26 -3.85 -7.01 -21.71
C ALA A 26 -2.79 -7.01 -20.60
N ARG A 27 -2.41 -8.19 -20.08
CA ARG A 27 -1.51 -8.34 -18.93
C ARG A 27 -0.24 -7.51 -19.10
N GLN A 28 -0.18 -6.36 -18.43
CA GLN A 28 1.02 -5.53 -18.37
C GLN A 28 1.96 -6.12 -17.31
N SER A 29 3.20 -6.40 -17.70
CA SER A 29 4.23 -6.82 -16.76
C SER A 29 4.99 -5.60 -16.22
N ALA A 30 5.69 -5.78 -15.09
CA ALA A 30 6.56 -4.76 -14.52
C ALA A 30 7.62 -4.31 -15.54
N GLU A 31 8.22 -5.26 -16.26
CA GLU A 31 9.26 -5.02 -17.26
C GLU A 31 8.73 -4.22 -18.44
N ALA A 32 7.49 -4.50 -18.89
CA ALA A 32 6.86 -3.77 -19.99
C ALA A 32 6.62 -2.30 -19.60
N LEU A 33 6.09 -2.05 -18.40
CA LEU A 33 5.85 -0.69 -17.91
C LEU A 33 7.15 0.08 -17.65
N GLN A 34 8.17 -0.58 -17.11
CA GLN A 34 9.48 0.03 -16.92
C GLN A 34 10.14 0.36 -18.26
N SER A 35 10.05 -0.53 -19.26
CA SER A 35 10.57 -0.29 -20.60
C SER A 35 9.85 0.87 -21.31
N ASP A 36 8.53 0.94 -21.17
CA ASP A 36 7.70 2.01 -21.74
C ASP A 36 8.06 3.38 -21.12
N LEU A 37 8.19 3.44 -19.79
CA LEU A 37 8.64 4.66 -19.11
C LEU A 37 10.09 5.02 -19.48
N ALA A 38 10.99 4.04 -19.60
CA ALA A 38 12.37 4.28 -20.03
C ALA A 38 12.43 4.86 -21.46
N GLN A 39 11.55 4.41 -22.35
CA GLN A 39 11.43 4.98 -23.69
C GLN A 39 10.93 6.41 -23.66
N ALA A 40 9.93 6.73 -22.82
CA ALA A 40 9.46 8.10 -22.64
C ALA A 40 10.57 9.03 -22.12
N LEU A 41 11.44 8.50 -21.24
CA LEU A 41 12.58 9.23 -20.66
C LEU A 41 13.75 9.44 -21.62
N TYR A 42 13.81 8.73 -22.75
CA TYR A 42 14.92 8.87 -23.71
C TYR A 42 15.08 10.30 -24.25
N GLN A 43 13.98 11.07 -24.29
CA GLN A 43 13.98 12.46 -24.76
C GLN A 43 14.15 13.49 -23.64
N ALA A 44 14.27 13.07 -22.38
CA ALA A 44 14.42 13.99 -21.26
C ALA A 44 15.82 14.64 -21.28
N ASN A 45 15.85 15.97 -21.22
CA ASN A 45 17.07 16.75 -21.40
C ASN A 45 17.82 17.00 -20.08
N ASP A 46 17.07 17.12 -18.98
CA ASP A 46 17.62 17.40 -17.66
C ASP A 46 16.79 16.74 -16.53
N TYR A 47 17.20 17.00 -15.29
CA TYR A 47 16.54 16.46 -14.11
C TYR A 47 15.09 16.93 -13.98
N GLN A 48 14.79 18.19 -14.29
CA GLN A 48 13.43 18.72 -14.18
C GLN A 48 12.52 18.10 -15.26
N ASP A 49 13.02 18.01 -16.49
CA ASP A 49 12.34 17.35 -17.61
C ASP A 49 12.06 15.87 -17.30
N THR A 50 13.02 15.19 -16.68
CA THR A 50 12.84 13.81 -16.18
C THR A 50 11.67 13.71 -15.21
N LEU A 51 11.58 14.61 -14.22
CA LEU A 51 10.48 14.58 -13.27
C LEU A 51 9.12 14.82 -13.94
N ASP A 52 9.07 15.74 -14.92
CA ASP A 52 7.84 16.09 -15.64
C ASP A 52 7.38 14.95 -16.57
N VAL A 53 8.31 14.27 -17.25
CA VAL A 53 8.03 13.06 -18.04
C VAL A 53 7.47 11.93 -17.17
N VAL A 54 8.06 11.67 -15.99
CA VAL A 54 7.54 10.63 -15.08
C VAL A 54 6.13 10.95 -14.60
N ARG A 55 5.87 12.20 -14.18
CA ARG A 55 4.53 12.64 -13.75
C ARG A 55 3.49 12.43 -14.83
N ARG A 56 3.81 12.92 -16.03
CA ARG A 56 2.98 12.80 -17.22
C ARG A 56 2.64 11.35 -17.52
N TRP A 57 3.66 10.51 -17.65
CA TRP A 57 3.51 9.09 -17.93
C TRP A 57 2.65 8.37 -16.87
N ASN A 58 2.94 8.62 -15.58
CA ASN A 58 2.21 8.03 -14.47
C ASN A 58 0.73 8.42 -14.50
N ASN A 59 0.44 9.71 -14.72
CA ASN A 59 -0.92 10.24 -14.71
C ASN A 59 -1.72 9.79 -15.95
N ASP A 60 -1.08 9.70 -17.11
CA ASP A 60 -1.69 9.16 -18.33
C ASP A 60 -2.07 7.68 -18.12
N ARG A 61 -1.18 6.86 -17.54
CA ARG A 61 -1.46 5.44 -17.22
C ARG A 61 -2.58 5.28 -16.19
N ARG A 62 -2.57 6.07 -15.11
CA ARG A 62 -3.64 6.08 -14.10
C ARG A 62 -4.98 6.51 -14.68
N PHE A 63 -4.98 7.49 -15.59
CA PHE A 63 -6.18 7.94 -16.28
C PHE A 63 -6.80 6.80 -17.10
N LEU A 64 -6.00 6.10 -17.89
CA LEU A 64 -6.44 4.97 -18.72
C LEU A 64 -7.00 3.82 -17.88
N ILE A 65 -6.33 3.46 -16.78
CA ILE A 65 -6.84 2.44 -15.84
C ILE A 65 -8.17 2.91 -15.23
N GLY A 66 -8.23 4.15 -14.74
CA GLY A 66 -9.46 4.72 -14.17
C GLY A 66 -10.62 4.77 -15.17
N LEU A 67 -10.36 5.05 -16.44
CA LEU A 67 -11.39 5.02 -17.48
C LEU A 67 -11.95 3.62 -17.73
N ASN A 68 -11.09 2.60 -17.69
CA ASN A 68 -11.53 1.20 -17.83
C ASN A 68 -12.34 0.72 -16.61
N ILE A 69 -12.04 1.23 -15.42
CA ILE A 69 -12.89 1.04 -14.23
C ILE A 69 -14.24 1.72 -14.42
N LEU A 70 -14.24 2.99 -14.83
CA LEU A 70 -15.48 3.76 -14.97
C LEU A 70 -16.40 3.20 -16.07
N SER A 71 -15.84 2.65 -17.14
CA SER A 71 -16.57 1.99 -18.23
C SER A 71 -16.94 0.53 -17.94
N GLY A 72 -16.53 -0.01 -16.79
CA GLY A 72 -16.84 -1.36 -16.37
C GLY A 72 -16.13 -2.47 -17.17
N ARG A 73 -15.05 -2.13 -17.90
CA ARG A 73 -14.20 -3.09 -18.64
C ARG A 73 -13.15 -3.75 -17.75
N LEU A 74 -12.77 -3.08 -16.66
CA LEU A 74 -11.83 -3.57 -15.66
C LEU A 74 -12.45 -3.34 -14.28
N ASP A 75 -12.63 -4.37 -13.48
CA ASP A 75 -13.06 -4.15 -12.10
C ASP A 75 -11.92 -3.59 -11.24
N ALA A 76 -12.26 -2.85 -10.18
CA ALA A 76 -11.26 -2.13 -9.40
C ALA A 76 -10.38 -3.04 -8.51
N ASP A 77 -10.78 -4.29 -8.26
CA ASP A 77 -9.94 -5.29 -7.56
C ASP A 77 -8.79 -5.73 -8.47
N ALA A 78 -9.10 -6.07 -9.73
CA ALA A 78 -8.13 -6.39 -10.76
C ALA A 78 -7.24 -5.20 -11.16
N ALA A 79 -7.73 -3.96 -11.01
CA ALA A 79 -6.95 -2.76 -11.27
C ALA A 79 -5.86 -2.48 -10.22
N GLY A 80 -6.00 -2.99 -8.98
CA GLY A 80 -5.09 -2.70 -7.88
C GLY A 80 -3.63 -3.08 -8.16
N PRO A 81 -3.35 -4.29 -8.66
CA PRO A 81 -2.02 -4.69 -9.08
C PRO A 81 -1.47 -3.81 -10.21
N LEU A 82 -2.27 -3.45 -11.21
CA LEU A 82 -1.84 -2.60 -12.33
C LEU A 82 -1.46 -1.19 -11.85
N LEU A 83 -2.28 -0.59 -10.98
CA LEU A 83 -1.96 0.71 -10.37
C LEU A 83 -0.68 0.66 -9.53
N SER A 84 -0.44 -0.47 -8.86
CA SER A 84 0.78 -0.71 -8.08
C SER A 84 2.02 -0.80 -8.98
N LEU A 85 1.94 -1.53 -10.09
CA LEU A 85 3.03 -1.60 -11.07
C LEU A 85 3.36 -0.23 -11.68
N VAL A 86 2.35 0.62 -11.95
CA VAL A 86 2.57 1.99 -12.43
C VAL A 86 3.32 2.83 -11.37
N ALA A 87 2.90 2.76 -10.10
CA ALA A 87 3.58 3.46 -9.01
C ALA A 87 5.03 2.97 -8.82
N GLU A 88 5.26 1.67 -8.91
CA GLU A 88 6.59 1.06 -8.80
C GLU A 88 7.50 1.48 -9.96
N ALA A 89 7.00 1.48 -11.20
CA ALA A 89 7.76 1.94 -12.37
C ALA A 89 8.21 3.40 -12.20
N ALA A 90 7.33 4.28 -11.70
CA ALA A 90 7.68 5.66 -11.40
C ALA A 90 8.76 5.77 -10.32
N ILE A 91 8.65 5.01 -9.22
CA ILE A 91 9.68 4.99 -8.16
C ILE A 91 11.02 4.46 -8.70
N HIS A 92 11.00 3.37 -9.48
CA HIS A 92 12.19 2.78 -10.09
C HIS A 92 12.91 3.74 -11.03
N ALA A 93 12.16 4.55 -11.79
CA ALA A 93 12.74 5.56 -12.66
C ALA A 93 13.31 6.75 -11.87
N LEU A 94 12.62 7.19 -10.81
CA LEU A 94 12.99 8.39 -10.05
C LEU A 94 14.16 8.18 -9.09
N LEU A 95 14.22 7.06 -8.38
CA LEU A 95 15.27 6.80 -7.38
C LEU A 95 16.70 7.03 -7.93
N PRO A 96 17.13 6.41 -9.04
CA PRO A 96 18.49 6.61 -9.56
C PRO A 96 18.74 8.06 -10.00
N GLN A 97 17.72 8.77 -10.51
CA GLN A 97 17.83 10.16 -10.93
C GLN A 97 18.05 11.10 -9.73
N VAL A 98 17.29 10.86 -8.66
CA VAL A 98 17.41 11.57 -7.39
C VAL A 98 18.77 11.29 -6.73
N GLU A 99 19.23 10.04 -6.73
CA GLU A 99 20.54 9.65 -6.21
C GLU A 99 21.68 10.30 -7.00
N GLN A 100 21.64 10.27 -8.33
CA GLN A 100 22.66 10.87 -9.19
C GLN A 100 22.74 12.39 -9.02
N ASP A 101 21.59 13.08 -9.03
CA ASP A 101 21.59 14.53 -8.83
C ASP A 101 22.10 14.92 -7.43
N PHE A 102 21.70 14.17 -6.40
CA PHE A 102 22.18 14.40 -5.03
C PHE A 102 23.68 14.16 -4.88
N ALA A 103 24.19 13.12 -5.57
CA ALA A 103 25.60 12.77 -5.55
C ALA A 103 26.52 13.81 -6.20
N ARG A 104 26.02 14.66 -7.12
CA ARG A 104 26.81 15.76 -7.70
C ARG A 104 27.39 16.71 -6.65
N LEU A 105 26.63 16.96 -5.58
CA LEU A 105 27.05 17.88 -4.52
C LEU A 105 27.63 17.15 -3.30
N HIS A 106 27.14 15.95 -3.00
CA HIS A 106 27.46 15.24 -1.76
C HIS A 106 28.34 14.01 -1.95
N GLY A 107 28.58 13.54 -3.18
CA GLY A 107 29.31 12.31 -3.49
C GLY A 107 28.38 11.10 -3.48
N ALA A 108 28.93 9.92 -3.77
CA ALA A 108 28.14 8.69 -3.79
C ALA A 108 27.51 8.36 -2.42
N PRO A 109 26.39 7.60 -2.37
CA PRO A 109 25.79 7.17 -1.11
C PRO A 109 26.77 6.39 -0.23
N PRO A 110 26.95 6.77 1.05
CA PRO A 110 27.81 6.02 1.98
C PRO A 110 27.31 4.59 2.17
N GLY A 111 28.20 3.61 2.07
CA GLY A 111 27.88 2.18 2.19
C GLY A 111 28.73 1.46 3.24
N PRO A 112 28.55 0.14 3.39
CA PRO A 112 29.47 -0.68 4.16
C PRO A 112 30.81 -0.80 3.44
N GLU A 113 31.87 -1.17 4.16
CA GLU A 113 33.21 -1.30 3.61
C GLU A 113 33.22 -2.27 2.41
N GLY A 114 33.80 -1.84 1.29
CA GLY A 114 33.93 -2.67 0.08
C GLY A 114 32.66 -2.82 -0.76
N ALA A 115 31.56 -2.13 -0.46
CA ALA A 115 30.35 -2.15 -1.28
C ALA A 115 29.73 -0.75 -1.46
N PRO A 116 29.11 -0.46 -2.63
CA PRO A 116 28.39 0.79 -2.81
C PRO A 116 27.21 0.89 -1.85
N GLY A 117 26.99 2.07 -1.30
CA GLY A 117 25.77 2.37 -0.54
C GLY A 117 24.54 2.43 -1.43
N GLY A 118 23.41 2.77 -0.82
CA GLY A 118 22.16 2.98 -1.53
C GLY A 118 20.96 2.97 -0.60
N MET A 119 19.83 3.44 -1.11
CA MET A 119 18.58 3.47 -0.37
C MET A 119 17.64 2.35 -0.87
N ALA A 120 17.07 1.62 0.07
CA ALA A 120 15.98 0.68 -0.17
C ALA A 120 14.65 1.31 0.18
N ILE A 121 13.65 1.06 -0.66
CA ILE A 121 12.28 1.54 -0.51
C ILE A 121 11.40 0.32 -0.24
N VAL A 122 10.78 0.32 0.94
CA VAL A 122 9.77 -0.67 1.33
C VAL A 122 8.41 0.00 1.23
N ALA A 123 7.50 -0.62 0.49
CA ALA A 123 6.10 -0.27 0.51
C ALA A 123 5.36 -1.02 1.62
N LEU A 124 4.48 -0.31 2.32
CA LEU A 124 3.51 -0.86 3.24
C LEU A 124 2.09 -0.61 2.69
N GLY A 125 1.07 -0.87 3.50
CA GLY A 125 -0.30 -0.51 3.18
C GLY A 125 -0.76 -1.07 1.83
N LYS A 126 -1.50 -0.26 1.07
CA LYS A 126 -2.09 -0.71 -0.19
C LYS A 126 -1.05 -0.98 -1.28
N LEU A 127 0.01 -0.18 -1.37
CA LEU A 127 1.08 -0.45 -2.34
C LEU A 127 1.78 -1.78 -2.01
N GLY A 128 2.09 -2.00 -0.73
CA GLY A 128 2.70 -3.25 -0.26
C GLY A 128 1.88 -4.48 -0.63
N GLY A 129 0.56 -4.44 -0.41
CA GLY A 129 -0.39 -5.50 -0.77
C GLY A 129 -0.79 -5.57 -2.26
N GLN A 130 -0.33 -4.63 -3.10
CA GLN A 130 -0.78 -4.47 -4.49
C GLN A 130 -2.30 -4.21 -4.65
N GLU A 131 -2.84 -3.40 -3.74
CA GLU A 131 -4.28 -3.11 -3.59
C GLU A 131 -4.55 -1.60 -3.76
N LEU A 132 -3.74 -0.90 -4.57
CA LEU A 132 -3.94 0.53 -4.82
C LEU A 132 -5.30 0.81 -5.47
N THR A 133 -5.90 1.92 -5.07
CA THR A 133 -7.04 2.53 -5.77
C THR A 133 -6.64 3.90 -6.32
N ILE A 134 -7.39 4.44 -7.28
CA ILE A 134 -7.25 5.84 -7.67
C ILE A 134 -7.44 6.72 -6.41
N GLY A 135 -6.52 7.66 -6.21
CA GLY A 135 -6.47 8.51 -5.02
C GLY A 135 -5.80 7.89 -3.79
N SER A 136 -5.09 6.76 -3.92
CA SER A 136 -4.25 6.24 -2.84
C SER A 136 -2.97 7.06 -2.67
N ASP A 137 -2.52 7.16 -1.43
CA ASP A 137 -1.16 7.53 -1.04
C ASP A 137 -0.21 6.32 -1.14
N LEU A 138 1.10 6.60 -1.13
CA LEU A 138 2.14 5.59 -1.06
C LEU A 138 2.69 5.53 0.37
N ASP A 139 2.38 4.46 1.09
CA ASP A 139 2.96 4.17 2.39
C ASP A 139 4.39 3.66 2.23
N LEU A 140 5.40 4.50 2.49
CA LEU A 140 6.81 4.18 2.24
C LEU A 140 7.67 4.18 3.51
N VAL A 141 8.66 3.29 3.54
CA VAL A 141 9.75 3.27 4.52
C VAL A 141 11.08 3.23 3.77
N PHE A 142 11.99 4.13 4.14
CA PHE A 142 13.33 4.19 3.56
C PHE A 142 14.36 3.58 4.50
N LEU A 143 15.11 2.63 3.97
CA LEU A 143 16.16 1.91 4.69
C LEU A 143 17.49 2.06 3.97
N TYR A 144 18.57 2.08 4.72
CA TYR A 144 19.94 2.04 4.19
C TYR A 144 20.80 1.12 5.03
N ASN A 145 21.97 0.74 4.52
CA ASN A 145 22.97 0.02 5.29
C ASN A 145 24.31 0.74 5.17
N ALA A 146 24.74 1.41 6.25
CA ALA A 146 26.00 2.12 6.32
C ALA A 146 26.46 2.19 7.78
N PRO A 147 27.78 2.14 8.04
CA PRO A 147 28.34 2.42 9.36
C PRO A 147 27.92 3.80 9.89
N ILE A 148 27.80 3.94 11.20
CA ILE A 148 27.34 5.18 11.83
C ILE A 148 28.28 6.37 11.59
N ASP A 149 29.57 6.08 11.42
CA ASP A 149 30.66 7.00 11.14
C ASP A 149 30.94 7.17 9.64
N ALA A 150 30.19 6.48 8.77
CA ALA A 150 30.37 6.61 7.33
C ALA A 150 30.01 8.02 6.83
N MET A 151 30.84 8.55 5.94
CA MET A 151 30.72 9.87 5.34
C MET A 151 30.72 9.74 3.81
N SER A 152 30.00 10.64 3.13
CA SER A 152 30.06 10.74 1.67
C SER A 152 31.27 11.58 1.23
N GLU A 153 31.74 11.40 -0.01
CA GLU A 153 33.04 11.95 -0.47
C GLU A 153 32.92 13.08 -1.52
N GLY A 154 31.80 13.81 -1.56
CA GLY A 154 31.60 14.90 -2.52
C GLY A 154 32.03 16.29 -2.04
N PRO A 155 31.82 17.33 -2.86
CA PRO A 155 32.16 18.73 -2.52
C PRO A 155 31.60 19.24 -1.19
N ARG A 156 30.45 18.69 -0.75
CA ARG A 156 29.85 18.94 0.57
C ARG A 156 29.56 17.59 1.23
N PRO A 157 30.53 16.96 1.91
CA PRO A 157 30.35 15.64 2.49
C PRO A 157 29.28 15.66 3.61
N LEU A 158 28.56 14.56 3.77
CA LEU A 158 27.53 14.37 4.79
C LEU A 158 27.76 13.04 5.52
N SER A 159 27.38 12.96 6.79
CA SER A 159 27.29 11.66 7.48
C SER A 159 26.19 10.81 6.86
N ALA A 160 26.28 9.49 6.96
CA ALA A 160 25.28 8.57 6.43
C ALA A 160 23.85 8.93 6.87
N VAL A 161 23.66 9.21 8.16
CA VAL A 161 22.35 9.63 8.71
C VAL A 161 21.81 10.88 8.00
N GLN A 162 22.65 11.90 7.81
CA GLN A 162 22.25 13.14 7.14
C GLN A 162 22.04 12.94 5.63
N TYR A 163 22.89 12.13 5.00
CA TYR A 163 22.83 11.81 3.58
C TYR A 163 21.50 11.16 3.24
N TYR A 164 21.15 10.05 3.91
CA TYR A 164 19.94 9.29 3.62
C TYR A 164 18.67 10.01 4.06
N ALA A 165 18.70 10.80 5.14
CA ALA A 165 17.55 11.63 5.51
C ALA A 165 17.24 12.70 4.43
N ARG A 166 18.27 13.37 3.90
CA ARG A 166 18.10 14.38 2.84
C ARG A 166 17.76 13.78 1.48
N LEU A 167 18.35 12.63 1.15
CA LEU A 167 18.02 11.87 -0.05
C LEU A 167 16.55 11.43 -0.03
N GLY A 168 16.09 10.86 1.09
CA GLY A 168 14.69 10.48 1.27
C GLY A 168 13.73 11.68 1.12
N GLN A 169 14.08 12.84 1.66
CA GLN A 169 13.30 14.07 1.47
C GLN A 169 13.25 14.52 0.01
N ARG A 170 14.37 14.40 -0.73
CA ARG A 170 14.38 14.71 -2.16
C ARG A 170 13.51 13.75 -2.96
N LEU A 171 13.52 12.46 -2.64
CA LEU A 171 12.64 11.49 -3.30
C LEU A 171 11.16 11.75 -2.99
N ILE A 172 10.81 12.02 -1.73
CA ILE A 172 9.45 12.44 -1.36
C ILE A 172 9.05 13.68 -2.16
N SER A 173 9.94 14.66 -2.30
CA SER A 173 9.67 15.87 -3.10
C SER A 173 9.47 15.53 -4.59
N ALA A 174 10.28 14.64 -5.15
CA ALA A 174 10.15 14.20 -6.54
C ALA A 174 8.79 13.54 -6.81
N LEU A 175 8.22 12.84 -5.83
CA LEU A 175 6.92 12.18 -5.93
C LEU A 175 5.73 13.13 -5.67
N THR A 176 5.86 14.07 -4.73
CA THR A 176 4.73 14.83 -4.18
C THR A 176 4.61 16.28 -4.68
N VAL A 177 5.68 16.90 -5.18
CA VAL A 177 5.62 18.30 -5.63
C VAL A 177 4.69 18.41 -6.84
N GLN A 178 3.71 19.30 -6.73
CA GLN A 178 2.79 19.63 -7.81
C GLN A 178 3.47 20.56 -8.83
N THR A 179 3.42 20.16 -10.09
CA THR A 179 3.89 20.92 -11.25
C THR A 179 2.73 21.16 -12.23
N GLY A 180 3.02 21.72 -13.42
CA GLY A 180 2.04 21.79 -14.50
C GLY A 180 1.45 20.41 -14.87
N GLU A 181 2.27 19.35 -14.76
CA GLU A 181 1.89 17.96 -15.03
C GLU A 181 1.24 17.25 -13.81
N GLY A 182 0.99 17.96 -12.71
CA GLY A 182 0.48 17.40 -11.45
C GLY A 182 1.59 16.89 -10.53
N ASP A 183 1.25 16.02 -9.59
CA ASP A 183 2.16 15.19 -8.79
C ASP A 183 2.19 13.75 -9.31
N VAL A 184 3.09 12.91 -8.77
CA VAL A 184 3.07 11.46 -9.04
C VAL A 184 2.09 10.79 -8.07
N TYR A 185 2.38 10.91 -6.78
CA TYR A 185 1.53 10.46 -5.68
C TYR A 185 1.81 11.25 -4.40
N PRO A 186 0.80 11.45 -3.52
CA PRO A 186 1.03 11.71 -2.11
C PRO A 186 1.83 10.56 -1.48
N VAL A 187 2.76 10.89 -0.59
CA VAL A 187 3.57 9.90 0.15
C VAL A 187 3.23 9.99 1.63
N ASP A 188 2.88 8.84 2.23
CA ASP A 188 2.69 8.70 3.65
C ASP A 188 3.87 7.96 4.29
N MET A 189 4.55 8.65 5.22
CA MET A 189 5.69 8.10 5.95
C MET A 189 5.32 7.68 7.38
N ARG A 190 4.04 7.72 7.78
CA ARG A 190 3.60 7.50 9.17
C ARG A 190 3.83 6.09 9.69
N LEU A 191 3.97 5.10 8.81
CA LEU A 191 4.19 3.69 9.19
C LEU A 191 5.68 3.32 9.37
N ARG A 192 6.61 4.27 9.20
CA ARG A 192 8.03 4.04 9.52
C ARG A 192 8.26 3.90 11.04
N PRO A 193 9.37 3.29 11.48
CA PRO A 193 9.71 3.21 12.90
C PRO A 193 9.58 4.54 13.63
N SER A 194 8.93 4.54 14.80
CA SER A 194 8.61 5.74 15.60
C SER A 194 7.70 6.76 14.89
N GLY A 195 7.03 6.37 13.81
CA GLY A 195 6.05 7.18 13.08
C GLY A 195 6.55 8.58 12.74
N LYS A 196 5.77 9.63 13.06
CA LYS A 196 6.10 11.02 12.74
C LYS A 196 7.37 11.54 13.42
N THR A 197 7.73 11.01 14.59
CA THR A 197 8.90 11.45 15.36
C THR A 197 10.18 10.69 14.98
N GLY A 198 10.04 9.58 14.25
CA GLY A 198 11.17 8.81 13.72
C GLY A 198 11.89 9.48 12.55
N PRO A 199 13.14 9.09 12.29
CA PRO A 199 13.90 9.61 11.15
C PRO A 199 13.21 9.21 9.83
N ILE A 200 13.39 10.03 8.78
CA ILE A 200 12.81 9.78 7.45
C ILE A 200 13.39 8.51 6.80
N ALA A 201 14.68 8.25 7.07
CA ALA A 201 15.37 7.04 6.66
C ALA A 201 16.08 6.43 7.86
N SER A 202 16.00 5.11 8.02
CA SER A 202 16.62 4.38 9.13
C SER A 202 17.70 3.42 8.63
N SER A 203 18.75 3.20 9.41
CA SER A 203 19.67 2.10 9.11
C SER A 203 18.95 0.77 9.30
N LEU A 204 19.33 -0.25 8.53
CA LEU A 204 18.75 -1.60 8.65
C LEU A 204 18.93 -2.17 10.06
N GLU A 205 20.07 -1.89 10.69
CA GLU A 205 20.33 -2.26 12.09
C GLU A 205 19.34 -1.58 13.05
N SER A 206 19.13 -0.26 12.92
CA SER A 206 18.18 0.48 13.77
C SER A 206 16.74 -0.01 13.55
N PHE A 207 16.39 -0.34 12.30
CA PHE A 207 15.09 -0.92 11.97
C PHE A 207 14.88 -2.28 12.66
N ALA A 208 15.85 -3.19 12.57
CA ALA A 208 15.79 -4.49 13.24
C ALA A 208 15.69 -4.34 14.76
N LYS A 209 16.51 -3.45 15.34
CA LYS A 209 16.49 -3.15 16.78
C LYS A 209 15.15 -2.58 17.24
N TYR A 210 14.55 -1.69 16.46
CA TYR A 210 13.25 -1.11 16.78
C TYR A 210 12.16 -2.18 16.90
N TYR A 211 12.08 -3.11 15.93
CA TYR A 211 11.12 -4.21 15.99
C TYR A 211 11.45 -5.24 17.07
N ALA A 212 12.72 -5.39 17.46
CA ALA A 212 13.09 -6.23 18.59
C ALA A 212 12.58 -5.64 19.92
N ASP A 213 12.81 -4.33 20.14
CA ASP A 213 12.77 -3.74 21.49
C ASP A 213 11.56 -2.82 21.75
N SER A 214 10.94 -2.25 20.72
CA SER A 214 10.05 -1.07 20.88
C SER A 214 8.77 -1.09 20.07
N ALA A 215 8.68 -1.91 19.01
CA ALA A 215 7.50 -1.91 18.15
C ALA A 215 6.24 -2.43 18.86
N TRP A 216 5.13 -1.76 18.61
CA TRP A 216 3.80 -2.17 19.07
C TRP A 216 3.26 -3.31 18.20
N ARG A 217 2.36 -4.16 18.72
CA ARG A 217 1.83 -5.32 17.98
C ARG A 217 1.15 -4.93 16.66
N TRP A 218 0.50 -3.76 16.59
CA TRP A 218 -0.10 -3.24 15.35
C TRP A 218 0.95 -2.89 14.28
N GLU A 219 2.19 -2.55 14.66
CA GLU A 219 3.27 -2.28 13.70
C GLU A 219 3.75 -3.56 13.02
N PHE A 220 3.69 -4.70 13.71
CA PHE A 220 3.91 -6.01 13.08
C PHE A 220 2.79 -6.33 12.10
N MET A 221 1.54 -5.99 12.42
CA MET A 221 0.40 -6.17 11.49
C MET A 221 0.61 -5.37 10.21
N ALA A 222 1.01 -4.10 10.32
CA ALA A 222 1.36 -3.28 9.17
C ALA A 222 2.54 -3.88 8.38
N LEU A 223 3.56 -4.40 9.08
CA LEU A 223 4.76 -4.99 8.47
C LEU A 223 4.47 -6.27 7.67
N THR A 224 3.37 -6.99 7.93
CA THR A 224 2.98 -8.14 7.08
C THR A 224 2.76 -7.75 5.61
N ARG A 225 2.47 -6.47 5.34
CA ARG A 225 2.29 -5.93 3.99
C ARG A 225 3.59 -5.38 3.39
N ALA A 226 4.72 -5.49 4.09
CA ALA A 226 5.99 -4.96 3.64
C ALA A 226 6.48 -5.66 2.38
N ARG A 227 6.72 -4.87 1.33
CA ARG A 227 7.24 -5.34 0.05
C ARG A 227 8.32 -4.42 -0.47
N MET A 228 9.41 -5.00 -0.97
CA MET A 228 10.43 -4.23 -1.65
C MET A 228 9.87 -3.62 -2.93
N VAL A 229 10.11 -2.32 -3.11
CA VAL A 229 9.80 -1.60 -4.35
C VAL A 229 11.07 -1.28 -5.10
N ALA A 230 12.07 -0.68 -4.45
CA ALA A 230 13.31 -0.33 -5.14
C ALA A 230 14.52 -0.37 -4.19
N GLY A 231 15.71 -0.43 -4.78
CA GLY A 231 16.99 -0.37 -4.08
C GLY A 231 18.00 -1.36 -4.64
N PRO A 232 19.27 -1.29 -4.20
CA PRO A 232 20.30 -2.23 -4.62
C PRO A 232 19.94 -3.69 -4.29
N ALA A 233 20.29 -4.64 -5.16
CA ALA A 233 19.95 -6.06 -5.00
C ALA A 233 20.44 -6.64 -3.66
N HIS A 234 21.65 -6.28 -3.22
CA HIS A 234 22.19 -6.76 -1.94
C HIS A 234 21.40 -6.21 -0.74
N LEU A 235 20.97 -4.95 -0.79
CA LEU A 235 20.24 -4.29 0.29
C LEU A 235 18.78 -4.77 0.33
N THR A 236 18.13 -4.91 -0.82
CA THR A 236 16.75 -5.45 -0.92
C THR A 236 16.67 -6.87 -0.38
N ALA A 237 17.65 -7.73 -0.68
CA ALA A 237 17.75 -9.06 -0.11
C ALA A 237 17.92 -9.03 1.43
N ALA A 238 18.81 -8.17 1.94
CA ALA A 238 19.03 -8.03 3.38
C ALA A 238 17.79 -7.50 4.12
N VAL A 239 17.10 -6.49 3.56
CA VAL A 239 15.85 -5.95 4.11
C VAL A 239 14.76 -7.01 4.13
N THR A 240 14.60 -7.76 3.03
CA THR A 240 13.59 -8.83 2.93
C THR A 240 13.84 -9.92 3.97
N ALA A 241 15.10 -10.34 4.15
CA ALA A 241 15.48 -11.30 5.17
C ALA A 241 15.17 -10.79 6.58
N THR A 242 15.54 -9.54 6.90
CA THR A 242 15.27 -8.91 8.20
C THR A 242 13.76 -8.84 8.49
N ILE A 243 12.94 -8.40 7.52
CA ILE A 243 11.48 -8.37 7.66
C ILE A 243 10.93 -9.77 7.91
N ARG A 244 11.41 -10.78 7.16
CA ARG A 244 11.01 -12.17 7.39
C ARG A 244 11.34 -12.62 8.81
N THR A 245 12.56 -12.37 9.28
CA THR A 245 12.98 -12.70 10.65
C THR A 245 12.11 -12.01 11.70
N ILE A 246 11.73 -10.75 11.49
CA ILE A 246 10.84 -10.02 12.40
C ILE A 246 9.46 -10.67 12.44
N LEU A 247 8.89 -11.02 11.28
CA LEU A 247 7.54 -11.57 11.17
C LEU A 247 7.42 -13.04 11.60
N THR A 248 8.51 -13.82 11.53
CA THR A 248 8.53 -15.24 11.94
C THR A 248 8.97 -15.43 13.39
N ARG A 249 9.09 -14.36 14.18
CA ARG A 249 9.38 -14.48 15.60
C ARG A 249 8.12 -15.00 16.34
N PRO A 250 8.26 -15.78 17.42
CA PRO A 250 7.11 -16.15 18.24
C PRO A 250 6.42 -14.92 18.84
N HIS A 251 5.10 -14.89 18.78
CA HIS A 251 4.25 -13.89 19.42
C HIS A 251 3.44 -14.56 20.54
N ASP A 252 3.20 -13.85 21.64
CA ASP A 252 2.22 -14.28 22.65
C ASP A 252 0.82 -14.31 22.01
N PRO A 253 0.17 -15.48 21.85
CA PRO A 253 -1.09 -15.57 21.14
C PRO A 253 -2.23 -14.82 21.86
N ALA A 254 -2.21 -14.78 23.19
CA ALA A 254 -3.25 -14.13 23.99
C ALA A 254 -3.16 -12.61 23.89
N GLY A 255 -1.96 -12.06 24.08
CA GLY A 255 -1.71 -10.63 23.87
C GLY A 255 -1.96 -10.19 22.43
N LEU A 256 -1.51 -10.97 21.45
CA LEU A 256 -1.70 -10.62 20.04
C LEU A 256 -3.17 -10.45 19.68
N VAL A 257 -4.03 -11.42 20.02
CA VAL A 257 -5.46 -11.32 19.68
C VAL A 257 -6.16 -10.18 20.44
N PHE A 258 -5.75 -9.93 21.69
CA PHE A 258 -6.26 -8.81 22.47
C PHE A 258 -5.94 -7.45 21.81
N ASP A 259 -4.69 -7.24 21.39
CA ASP A 259 -4.29 -5.97 20.77
C ASP A 259 -4.97 -5.74 19.42
N VAL A 260 -5.18 -6.80 18.63
CA VAL A 260 -5.93 -6.72 17.36
C VAL A 260 -7.36 -6.23 17.63
N ALA A 261 -8.04 -6.83 18.62
CA ALA A 261 -9.40 -6.45 19.01
C ALA A 261 -9.45 -5.01 19.56
N ASP A 262 -8.55 -4.65 20.47
CA ASP A 262 -8.49 -3.32 21.08
C ASP A 262 -8.20 -2.24 20.04
N MET A 263 -7.23 -2.46 19.14
CA MET A 263 -6.94 -1.54 18.04
C MET A 263 -8.16 -1.37 17.13
N ARG A 264 -8.84 -2.47 16.78
CA ARG A 264 -10.04 -2.39 15.95
C ARG A 264 -11.16 -1.61 16.61
N ALA A 265 -11.34 -1.78 17.92
CA ALA A 265 -12.32 -1.06 18.72
C ALA A 265 -12.00 0.44 18.82
N ARG A 266 -10.71 0.81 18.95
CA ARG A 266 -10.26 2.22 18.90
C ARG A 266 -10.61 2.87 17.56
N ILE A 267 -10.31 2.20 16.44
CA ILE A 267 -10.68 2.68 15.09
C ILE A 267 -12.20 2.88 14.97
N ALA A 268 -12.99 1.94 15.47
CA ALA A 268 -14.46 2.04 15.44
C ALA A 268 -14.99 3.25 16.22
N ARG A 269 -14.34 3.60 17.34
CA ARG A 269 -14.71 4.73 18.20
C ARG A 269 -14.37 6.07 17.56
N GLU A 270 -13.19 6.17 16.95
CA GLU A 270 -12.72 7.40 16.30
C GLU A 270 -13.37 7.65 14.94
N LYS A 271 -13.59 6.59 14.16
CA LYS A 271 -14.14 6.64 12.80
C LYS A 271 -15.22 5.58 12.64
N PRO A 272 -16.42 5.82 13.19
CA PRO A 272 -17.52 4.87 13.09
C PRO A 272 -17.96 4.78 11.62
N GLY A 273 -17.80 3.60 11.00
CA GLY A 273 -18.39 3.31 9.70
C GLY A 273 -19.91 3.23 9.85
N LYS A 274 -20.61 4.29 9.48
CA LYS A 274 -22.02 4.51 9.87
C LYS A 274 -23.01 4.21 8.76
N ILE A 275 -22.54 4.17 7.51
CA ILE A 275 -23.37 3.95 6.33
C ILE A 275 -23.02 2.62 5.68
N LEU A 276 -23.99 2.00 5.01
CA LEU A 276 -23.82 0.75 4.27
C LEU A 276 -22.60 0.78 3.32
N TRP A 277 -22.34 1.95 2.73
CA TRP A 277 -21.28 2.20 1.76
C TRP A 277 -19.91 2.50 2.37
N ASP A 278 -19.78 2.53 3.70
CA ASP A 278 -18.48 2.58 4.39
C ASP A 278 -17.78 1.22 4.36
N VAL A 279 -17.62 0.66 3.16
CA VAL A 279 -17.05 -0.69 2.90
C VAL A 279 -15.64 -0.88 3.46
N LYS A 280 -14.94 0.22 3.80
CA LYS A 280 -13.62 0.18 4.46
C LYS A 280 -13.73 -0.03 5.97
N LEU A 281 -14.48 0.83 6.65
CA LEU A 281 -14.45 1.00 8.12
C LEU A 281 -15.65 0.37 8.82
N GLY A 282 -16.73 0.08 8.08
CA GLY A 282 -17.88 -0.67 8.57
C GLY A 282 -17.48 -2.03 9.14
N ARG A 283 -18.26 -2.53 10.10
CA ARG A 283 -18.05 -3.89 10.64
C ARG A 283 -18.28 -4.92 9.53
N GLY A 284 -17.40 -5.92 9.47
CA GLY A 284 -17.33 -6.87 8.35
C GLY A 284 -16.75 -6.29 7.05
N GLY A 285 -16.30 -5.03 7.05
CA GLY A 285 -15.68 -4.37 5.92
C GLY A 285 -14.21 -4.73 5.70
N LEU A 286 -13.54 -3.98 4.83
CA LEU A 286 -12.16 -4.25 4.40
C LEU A 286 -11.16 -4.30 5.56
N VAL A 287 -11.27 -3.39 6.54
CA VAL A 287 -10.35 -3.37 7.70
C VAL A 287 -10.50 -4.62 8.56
N ASP A 288 -11.71 -5.17 8.72
CA ASP A 288 -11.93 -6.40 9.49
C ASP A 288 -11.23 -7.58 8.79
N ALA A 289 -11.37 -7.68 7.46
CA ALA A 289 -10.71 -8.72 6.68
C ALA A 289 -9.17 -8.59 6.71
N GLU A 290 -8.64 -7.37 6.52
CA GLU A 290 -7.20 -7.10 6.63
C GLU A 290 -6.67 -7.51 8.03
N PHE A 291 -7.40 -7.16 9.09
CA PHE A 291 -6.99 -7.48 10.46
C PHE A 291 -6.99 -8.99 10.71
N ILE A 292 -7.98 -9.74 10.23
CA ILE A 292 -8.00 -11.20 10.35
C ILE A 292 -6.79 -11.81 9.64
N ALA A 293 -6.52 -11.40 8.39
CA ALA A 293 -5.37 -11.91 7.63
C ALA A 293 -4.05 -11.60 8.34
N GLN A 294 -3.86 -10.37 8.82
CA GLN A 294 -2.64 -9.94 9.51
C GLN A 294 -2.46 -10.69 10.84
N TYR A 295 -3.54 -10.83 11.62
CA TYR A 295 -3.54 -11.57 12.88
C TYR A 295 -3.15 -13.04 12.69
N LEU A 296 -3.82 -13.74 11.78
CA LEU A 296 -3.57 -15.16 11.55
C LEU A 296 -2.17 -15.41 10.99
N GLN A 297 -1.67 -14.52 10.13
CA GLN A 297 -0.28 -14.57 9.68
C GLN A 297 0.70 -14.47 10.85
N LEU A 298 0.59 -13.44 11.70
CA LEU A 298 1.49 -13.27 12.85
C LEU A 298 1.36 -14.39 13.89
N ARG A 299 0.15 -14.94 14.05
CA ARG A 299 -0.11 -16.07 14.95
C ARG A 299 0.64 -17.33 14.53
N HIS A 300 0.78 -17.57 13.23
CA HIS A 300 1.26 -18.85 12.69
C HIS A 300 2.62 -18.77 11.98
N ALA A 301 3.13 -17.57 11.65
CA ALA A 301 4.35 -17.40 10.87
C ALA A 301 5.62 -17.96 11.55
N SER A 302 5.64 -18.07 12.88
CA SER A 302 6.78 -18.68 13.59
C SER A 302 6.87 -20.20 13.42
N GLU A 303 5.73 -20.87 13.24
CA GLU A 303 5.64 -22.32 13.00
C GLU A 303 5.67 -22.64 11.51
N ASN A 304 5.00 -21.82 10.70
CA ASN A 304 4.88 -21.99 9.27
C ASN A 304 5.06 -20.63 8.56
N PRO A 305 6.29 -20.24 8.21
CA PRO A 305 6.57 -18.98 7.54
C PRO A 305 5.88 -18.79 6.18
N ASP A 306 5.41 -19.86 5.54
CA ASP A 306 4.82 -19.78 4.20
C ASP A 306 3.40 -19.20 4.20
N VAL A 307 2.78 -19.04 5.38
CA VAL A 307 1.51 -18.31 5.53
C VAL A 307 1.63 -16.81 5.21
N LEU A 308 2.86 -16.27 5.25
CA LEU A 308 3.11 -14.85 5.04
C LEU A 308 2.88 -14.47 3.56
N HIS A 309 2.05 -13.44 3.34
CA HIS A 309 1.90 -12.79 2.05
C HIS A 309 1.34 -11.37 2.22
N GLN A 310 1.81 -10.45 1.40
CA GLN A 310 1.46 -9.04 1.52
C GLN A 310 0.02 -8.74 1.05
N ASN A 311 -0.44 -9.43 0.01
CA ASN A 311 -1.81 -9.31 -0.48
C ASN A 311 -2.79 -10.07 0.41
N THR A 312 -3.89 -9.43 0.81
CA THR A 312 -4.85 -9.94 1.80
C THR A 312 -5.51 -11.26 1.36
N THR A 313 -5.93 -11.36 0.09
CA THR A 313 -6.62 -12.55 -0.42
C THR A 313 -5.69 -13.74 -0.60
N GLU A 314 -4.43 -13.48 -0.98
CA GLU A 314 -3.40 -14.51 -1.06
C GLU A 314 -2.94 -14.99 0.32
N ALA A 315 -2.91 -14.10 1.32
CA ALA A 315 -2.67 -14.49 2.70
C ALA A 315 -3.75 -15.45 3.21
N PHE A 316 -5.03 -15.17 2.93
CA PHE A 316 -6.11 -16.14 3.22
C PHE A 316 -5.94 -17.47 2.48
N ALA A 317 -5.60 -17.44 1.19
CA ALA A 317 -5.35 -18.67 0.42
C ALA A 317 -4.24 -19.53 1.03
N ARG A 318 -3.14 -18.91 1.48
CA ARG A 318 -2.03 -19.60 2.17
C ARG A 318 -2.43 -20.12 3.54
N LEU A 319 -3.22 -19.36 4.31
CA LEU A 319 -3.75 -19.80 5.60
C LEU A 319 -4.69 -21.00 5.47
N ILE A 320 -5.52 -21.05 4.42
CA ILE A 320 -6.36 -22.21 4.09
C ILE A 320 -5.48 -23.41 3.72
N ALA A 321 -4.51 -23.22 2.82
CA ALA A 321 -3.62 -24.29 2.37
C ALA A 321 -2.79 -24.89 3.52
N ALA A 322 -2.42 -24.07 4.51
CA ALA A 322 -1.72 -24.48 5.71
C ALA A 322 -2.62 -25.07 6.82
N GLY A 323 -3.95 -25.04 6.65
CA GLY A 323 -4.92 -25.58 7.62
C GLY A 323 -5.16 -24.69 8.85
N TYR A 324 -4.77 -23.41 8.81
CA TYR A 324 -4.99 -22.45 9.90
C TYR A 324 -6.28 -21.63 9.76
N LEU A 325 -6.98 -21.76 8.63
CA LEU A 325 -8.27 -21.15 8.37
C LEU A 325 -9.18 -22.17 7.69
N ASP A 326 -10.40 -22.33 8.19
CA ASP A 326 -11.39 -23.21 7.57
C ASP A 326 -11.62 -22.80 6.09
N PRO A 327 -11.65 -23.74 5.14
CA PRO A 327 -11.80 -23.42 3.73
C PRO A 327 -13.07 -22.62 3.39
N ALA A 328 -14.20 -22.88 4.06
CA ALA A 328 -15.45 -22.17 3.80
C ALA A 328 -15.42 -20.75 4.37
N ASP A 329 -14.79 -20.56 5.53
CA ASP A 329 -14.60 -19.24 6.14
C ASP A 329 -13.60 -18.40 5.34
N GLY A 330 -12.48 -19.00 4.93
CA GLY A 330 -11.48 -18.35 4.10
C GLY A 330 -12.00 -17.96 2.72
N ALA A 331 -12.80 -18.82 2.08
CA ALA A 331 -13.46 -18.48 0.82
C ALA A 331 -14.41 -17.28 0.97
N ALA A 332 -15.15 -17.21 2.08
CA ALA A 332 -16.04 -16.09 2.37
C ALA A 332 -15.29 -14.78 2.60
N LEU A 333 -14.17 -14.81 3.33
CA LEU A 333 -13.32 -13.65 3.55
C LEU A 333 -12.67 -13.16 2.24
N ILE A 334 -12.27 -14.08 1.35
CA ILE A 334 -11.75 -13.72 0.03
C ILE A 334 -12.84 -13.06 -0.82
N GLU A 335 -14.04 -13.64 -0.87
CA GLU A 335 -15.19 -13.07 -1.58
C GLU A 335 -15.52 -11.66 -1.07
N ALA A 336 -15.62 -11.50 0.26
CA ALA A 336 -15.87 -10.22 0.91
C ALA A 336 -14.80 -9.19 0.55
N THR A 337 -13.52 -9.55 0.68
CA THR A 337 -12.39 -8.66 0.39
C THR A 337 -12.42 -8.18 -1.06
N ARG A 338 -12.68 -9.07 -2.03
CA ARG A 338 -12.79 -8.69 -3.45
C ARG A 338 -13.98 -7.77 -3.69
N LEU A 339 -15.15 -8.03 -3.09
CA LEU A 339 -16.30 -7.12 -3.17
C LEU A 339 -15.96 -5.73 -2.62
N TRP A 340 -15.34 -5.66 -1.43
CA TRP A 340 -14.95 -4.39 -0.80
C TRP A 340 -13.94 -3.61 -1.64
N ARG A 341 -12.94 -4.27 -2.22
CA ARG A 341 -11.96 -3.61 -3.10
C ARG A 341 -12.60 -3.11 -4.41
N ARG A 342 -13.51 -3.88 -5.02
CA ARG A 342 -14.31 -3.43 -6.20
C ARG A 342 -15.14 -2.18 -5.89
N LEU A 343 -15.95 -2.23 -4.83
CA LEU A 343 -16.82 -1.11 -4.44
C LEU A 343 -16.02 0.12 -3.99
N GLN A 344 -15.00 -0.07 -3.14
CA GLN A 344 -14.16 1.03 -2.68
C GLN A 344 -13.42 1.70 -3.83
N GLY A 345 -12.85 0.91 -4.75
CA GLY A 345 -12.12 1.43 -5.88
C GLY A 345 -13.00 2.27 -6.81
N LEU A 346 -14.22 1.81 -7.11
CA LEU A 346 -15.19 2.58 -7.87
C LEU A 346 -15.62 3.85 -7.15
N LEU A 347 -15.96 3.78 -5.85
CA LEU A 347 -16.36 4.95 -5.06
C LEU A 347 -15.24 5.99 -5.01
N ARG A 348 -14.01 5.57 -4.72
CA ARG A 348 -12.83 6.46 -4.70
C ARG A 348 -12.61 7.15 -6.04
N LEU A 349 -12.77 6.42 -7.14
CA LEU A 349 -12.69 6.99 -8.49
C LEU A 349 -13.84 7.97 -8.78
N ALA A 350 -15.06 7.60 -8.43
CA ALA A 350 -16.26 8.31 -8.82
C ALA A 350 -16.48 9.61 -8.02
N ILE A 351 -16.24 9.57 -6.70
CA ILE A 351 -16.59 10.63 -5.74
C ILE A 351 -15.43 11.03 -4.79
N GLY A 352 -14.23 10.45 -4.95
CA GLY A 352 -13.07 10.80 -4.12
C GLY A 352 -13.23 10.35 -2.66
N GLU A 353 -13.01 11.25 -1.71
CA GLU A 353 -13.16 10.98 -0.27
C GLU A 353 -14.59 11.15 0.26
N ALA A 354 -15.51 11.64 -0.57
CA ALA A 354 -16.88 11.90 -0.16
C ALA A 354 -17.61 10.59 0.19
N ALA A 355 -18.54 10.67 1.14
CA ALA A 355 -19.46 9.58 1.44
C ALA A 355 -20.49 9.43 0.32
N PHE A 356 -20.82 8.19 -0.03
CA PHE A 356 -21.88 7.92 -1.00
C PHE A 356 -23.27 8.13 -0.36
N ASP A 357 -24.11 8.91 -1.03
CA ASP A 357 -25.48 9.19 -0.61
C ASP A 357 -26.48 8.63 -1.63
N GLU A 358 -27.25 7.62 -1.19
CA GLU A 358 -28.25 6.95 -2.03
C GLU A 358 -29.36 7.88 -2.53
N ALA A 359 -29.69 8.94 -1.76
CA ALA A 359 -30.78 9.85 -2.06
C ALA A 359 -30.43 10.80 -3.22
N THR A 360 -29.15 11.15 -3.33
CA THR A 360 -28.66 12.08 -4.37
C THR A 360 -27.94 11.37 -5.52
N ALA A 361 -27.66 10.07 -5.39
CA ALA A 361 -27.00 9.29 -6.42
C ALA A 361 -27.86 9.14 -7.70
N THR A 362 -27.24 9.38 -8.85
CA THR A 362 -27.85 9.22 -10.18
C THR A 362 -28.08 7.74 -10.51
N GLN A 363 -28.94 7.47 -11.50
CA GLN A 363 -29.17 6.10 -11.96
C GLN A 363 -27.89 5.45 -12.51
N ASP A 364 -27.07 6.21 -13.23
CA ASP A 364 -25.80 5.71 -13.76
C ASP A 364 -24.81 5.36 -12.64
N GLN A 365 -24.76 6.15 -11.56
CA GLN A 365 -23.93 5.83 -10.39
C GLN A 365 -24.39 4.54 -9.71
N LYS A 366 -25.70 4.35 -9.56
CA LYS A 366 -26.27 3.11 -9.00
C LYS A 366 -26.00 1.92 -9.91
N ALA A 367 -26.17 2.07 -11.22
CA ALA A 367 -25.88 1.02 -12.21
C ALA A 367 -24.40 0.62 -12.20
N ALA A 368 -23.48 1.58 -12.10
CA ALA A 368 -22.05 1.30 -11.99
C ALA A 368 -21.70 0.50 -10.72
N LEU A 369 -22.33 0.83 -9.58
CA LEU A 369 -22.18 0.06 -8.34
C LEU A 369 -22.74 -1.36 -8.47
N VAL A 370 -23.92 -1.53 -9.10
CA VAL A 370 -24.52 -2.84 -9.39
C VAL A 370 -23.59 -3.71 -10.21
N GLN A 371 -23.04 -3.15 -11.30
CA GLN A 371 -22.06 -3.84 -12.13
C GLN A 371 -20.79 -4.20 -11.34
N ALA A 372 -20.21 -3.25 -10.60
CA ALA A 372 -19.01 -3.49 -9.80
C ALA A 372 -19.23 -4.53 -8.70
N GLY A 373 -20.42 -4.56 -8.11
CA GLY A 373 -20.82 -5.56 -7.12
C GLY A 373 -21.17 -6.93 -7.71
N GLY A 374 -21.45 -7.01 -9.02
CA GLY A 374 -21.92 -8.23 -9.68
C GLY A 374 -23.35 -8.60 -9.29
N ALA A 375 -24.20 -7.61 -8.99
CA ALA A 375 -25.60 -7.80 -8.65
C ALA A 375 -26.50 -7.58 -9.88
N VAL A 376 -27.76 -8.02 -9.81
CA VAL A 376 -28.75 -7.81 -10.88
C VAL A 376 -29.40 -6.43 -10.80
N ASP A 377 -29.53 -5.88 -9.60
CA ASP A 377 -30.08 -4.55 -9.33
C ASP A 377 -29.52 -3.97 -8.02
N PHE A 378 -29.87 -2.71 -7.73
CA PHE A 378 -29.31 -1.97 -6.60
C PHE A 378 -29.78 -2.48 -5.24
N GLU A 379 -31.00 -3.00 -5.14
CA GLU A 379 -31.51 -3.56 -3.88
C GLU A 379 -30.88 -4.91 -3.58
N THR A 380 -30.69 -5.75 -4.60
CA THR A 380 -29.93 -7.01 -4.48
C THR A 380 -28.49 -6.74 -4.07
N LEU A 381 -27.86 -5.69 -4.63
CA LEU A 381 -26.52 -5.29 -4.21
C LEU A 381 -26.48 -4.94 -2.71
N LYS A 382 -27.44 -4.17 -2.21
CA LYS A 382 -27.53 -3.80 -0.80
C LYS A 382 -27.67 -5.03 0.09
N GLN A 383 -28.57 -5.94 -0.26
CA GLN A 383 -28.76 -7.22 0.46
C GLN A 383 -27.47 -8.06 0.47
N ASN A 384 -26.76 -8.13 -0.66
CA ASN A 384 -25.48 -8.84 -0.74
C ASN A 384 -24.41 -8.20 0.16
N ILE A 385 -24.30 -6.86 0.15
CA ILE A 385 -23.38 -6.13 1.03
C ILE A 385 -23.69 -6.44 2.49
N GLU A 386 -24.96 -6.36 2.91
CA GLU A 386 -25.37 -6.64 4.29
C GLU A 386 -25.06 -8.09 4.70
N ALA A 387 -25.38 -9.07 3.84
CA ALA A 387 -25.13 -10.48 4.12
C ALA A 387 -23.63 -10.80 4.23
N ILE A 388 -22.82 -10.27 3.31
CA ILE A 388 -21.36 -10.47 3.28
C ILE A 388 -20.69 -9.77 4.48
N ALA A 389 -21.14 -8.56 4.82
CA ALA A 389 -20.65 -7.83 5.98
C ALA A 389 -21.01 -8.58 7.28
N ALA A 390 -22.25 -9.04 7.43
CA ALA A 390 -22.68 -9.80 8.60
C ALA A 390 -21.87 -11.10 8.77
N ARG A 391 -21.62 -11.83 7.67
CA ARG A 391 -20.79 -13.04 7.69
C ARG A 391 -19.34 -12.73 8.09
N SER A 392 -18.73 -11.71 7.48
CA SER A 392 -17.36 -11.30 7.78
C SER A 392 -17.22 -10.79 9.22
N GLN A 393 -18.21 -10.08 9.73
CA GLN A 393 -18.29 -9.66 11.12
C GLN A 393 -18.36 -10.88 12.06
N GLY A 394 -19.21 -11.87 11.76
CA GLY A 394 -19.30 -13.09 12.56
C GLY A 394 -17.99 -13.88 12.62
N LEU A 395 -17.20 -13.86 11.53
CA LEU A 395 -15.86 -14.42 11.50
C LEU A 395 -14.87 -13.61 12.33
N PHE A 396 -14.91 -12.27 12.24
CA PHE A 396 -14.11 -11.40 13.10
C PHE A 396 -14.41 -11.65 14.58
N GLU A 397 -15.68 -11.77 14.93
CA GLU A 397 -16.10 -12.05 16.30
C GLU A 397 -15.58 -13.41 16.79
N THR A 398 -15.64 -14.43 15.93
CA THR A 398 -15.23 -15.79 16.28
C THR A 398 -13.71 -15.93 16.39
N LEU A 399 -12.96 -15.33 15.46
CA LEU A 399 -11.51 -15.45 15.36
C LEU A 399 -10.76 -14.45 16.24
N VAL A 400 -11.37 -13.30 16.55
CA VAL A 400 -10.72 -12.17 17.22
C VAL A 400 -11.46 -11.75 18.49
N ASP A 401 -12.70 -11.25 18.41
CA ASP A 401 -13.35 -10.61 19.58
C ASP A 401 -13.61 -11.60 20.73
N ARG A 402 -14.12 -12.81 20.46
CA ARG A 402 -14.40 -13.83 21.50
C ARG A 402 -13.10 -14.34 22.14
N PRO A 403 -12.05 -14.74 21.37
CA PRO A 403 -10.77 -15.09 21.97
C PRO A 403 -10.14 -13.95 22.77
N ALA A 404 -10.21 -12.71 22.30
CA ALA A 404 -9.69 -11.54 23.02
C ALA A 404 -10.43 -11.30 24.35
N ALA A 405 -11.75 -11.42 24.37
CA ALA A 405 -12.56 -11.26 25.58
C ALA A 405 -12.21 -12.29 26.68
N ALA A 406 -11.84 -13.52 26.28
CA ALA A 406 -11.42 -14.57 27.20
C ALA A 406 -10.03 -14.31 27.85
N HIS A 407 -9.24 -13.40 27.28
CA HIS A 407 -7.86 -13.12 27.70
C HIS A 407 -7.64 -11.66 28.08
N LYS A 408 -8.69 -10.95 28.52
CA LYS A 408 -8.56 -9.57 28.98
C LYS A 408 -7.49 -9.53 30.08
N PRO A 409 -6.32 -8.89 29.84
CA PRO A 409 -5.28 -8.86 30.85
C PRO A 409 -5.84 -8.15 32.08
N ASP A 410 -5.50 -8.66 33.27
CA ASP A 410 -5.74 -7.92 34.52
C ASP A 410 -5.07 -6.56 34.34
N THR A 411 -5.88 -5.51 34.24
CA THR A 411 -5.41 -4.14 34.07
C THR A 411 -4.61 -3.72 35.29
N GLN A 412 -3.29 -3.95 35.25
CA GLN A 412 -2.32 -3.12 35.94
C GLN A 412 -1.71 -2.17 34.92
N GLU A 413 -1.75 -0.89 35.28
CA GLU A 413 -1.27 0.27 34.54
C GLU A 413 0.06 0.05 33.83
N THR A 414 0.12 0.39 32.54
CA THR A 414 1.32 1.04 31.99
C THR A 414 0.89 2.12 31.02
N THR A 415 0.76 3.34 31.55
CA THR A 415 0.94 4.58 30.82
C THR A 415 2.38 4.60 30.28
N LYS A 416 2.54 4.66 28.96
CA LYS A 416 3.71 5.25 28.30
C LYS A 416 3.26 6.00 27.07
#